data_AF-A0A940GCM6-F1
#
_entry.id   AF-A0A940GCM6-F1
#
_cell.length_a   1.000
_cell.length_b   1.000
_cell.length_c   1.000
_cell.angle_alpha   90.00
_cell.angle_beta   90.00
_cell.angle_gamma   90.00
#
_symmetry.space_group_name_H-M   'P 1'
#
loop_
_entity.id
_entity.type
_entity.pdbx_description
1 polymer ?
#
loop_
_entity_poly.entity_id
_entity_poly.type
_entity_poly.pdbx_seq_one_letter_code
_entity_poly.pdbx_strand_id
1 'polypeptide(L)'
;MKTIWMPLAGAVLVLAAPAAATAQETAGGANPAVANADAPLDPASVALAHRIVDLAFPPEKRKAMFAGVMDALVNQMRGAMAAANPDGDKELATIVDHSVQRMFEQMQPIINAHLPDYFDAMANAYARAFSPDELQQLLAFASTQTGQHFFERSTTLLKDPDVIAANQRMTGELLKDMPQLTAEMKADVAAYVEKKMKRSEADQRGARNKT
;
A
#
# COMPACT_ATOMS: atom_id res chain seq x y z
N MET A 1 49.35 46.27 -45.43
CA MET A 1 49.97 45.15 -44.69
C MET A 1 50.15 45.58 -43.26
N LYS A 2 49.65 44.78 -42.29
CA LYS A 2 50.01 44.72 -40.86
C LYS A 2 49.75 45.99 -40.03
N THR A 3 49.15 46.00 -38.86
CA THR A 3 48.66 44.97 -37.92
C THR A 3 47.85 45.77 -36.88
N ILE A 4 46.62 45.37 -36.57
CA ILE A 4 45.83 45.96 -35.48
C ILE A 4 46.02 45.05 -34.26
N TRP A 5 46.50 45.61 -33.15
CA TRP A 5 46.50 45.00 -31.82
C TRP A 5 45.81 45.98 -30.86
N MET A 6 44.76 45.51 -30.19
CA MET A 6 44.04 46.21 -29.12
C MET A 6 44.88 46.26 -27.84
N PRO A 7 44.52 47.17 -26.91
CA PRO A 7 44.36 46.71 -25.55
C PRO A 7 43.03 47.13 -24.89
N LEU A 8 42.67 46.26 -23.94
CA LEU A 8 41.53 46.24 -23.02
C LEU A 8 41.35 47.48 -22.14
N ALA A 9 40.07 47.86 -21.95
CA ALA A 9 39.44 48.38 -20.73
C ALA A 9 37.92 48.26 -20.98
N GLY A 10 37.03 47.76 -20.13
CA GLY A 10 36.94 47.66 -18.68
C GLY A 10 35.51 48.11 -18.29
N ALA A 11 34.90 47.45 -17.28
CA ALA A 11 33.56 47.65 -16.68
C ALA A 11 32.40 46.85 -17.32
N VAL A 12 31.80 45.81 -16.72
CA VAL A 12 31.18 45.57 -15.39
C VAL A 12 29.68 45.97 -15.33
N LEU A 13 28.85 44.89 -15.28
CA LEU A 13 27.56 44.66 -14.60
C LEU A 13 26.32 45.56 -14.82
N VAL A 14 25.17 44.92 -15.13
CA VAL A 14 23.95 44.70 -14.29
C VAL A 14 23.01 43.76 -15.09
N LEU A 15 22.89 42.46 -14.79
CA LEU A 15 21.96 41.77 -13.85
C LEU A 15 20.46 42.10 -13.98
N ALA A 16 19.70 41.17 -14.58
CA ALA A 16 18.43 40.65 -14.03
C ALA A 16 17.87 39.52 -14.93
N ALA A 17 18.14 38.27 -14.57
CA ALA A 17 17.38 37.13 -15.09
C ALA A 17 16.54 36.56 -13.93
N PRO A 18 15.25 36.26 -14.14
CA PRO A 18 14.43 35.68 -13.10
C PRO A 18 14.90 34.24 -12.86
N ALA A 19 15.37 33.98 -11.66
CA ALA A 19 15.49 32.63 -11.14
C ALA A 19 14.08 32.06 -10.99
N ALA A 20 13.62 31.33 -12.00
CA ALA A 20 12.56 30.36 -11.82
C ALA A 20 13.12 29.25 -10.92
N ALA A 21 12.83 29.38 -9.63
CA ALA A 21 13.08 28.35 -8.64
C ALA A 21 12.17 27.15 -8.95
N THR A 22 12.68 26.16 -9.67
CA THR A 22 12.15 24.80 -9.59
C THR A 22 12.76 24.15 -8.36
N ALA A 23 12.15 24.40 -7.21
CA ALA A 23 12.28 23.55 -6.04
C ALA A 23 11.69 22.18 -6.40
N GLN A 24 12.49 21.31 -7.00
CA GLN A 24 12.12 19.91 -7.18
C GLN A 24 12.40 19.22 -5.85
N GLU A 25 11.42 19.35 -4.96
CA GLU A 25 11.34 18.59 -3.71
C GLU A 25 11.29 17.11 -4.10
N THR A 26 12.42 16.42 -3.99
CA THR A 26 12.45 14.96 -3.88
C THR A 26 11.91 14.58 -2.51
N ALA A 27 10.63 14.82 -2.30
CA ALA A 27 9.84 14.17 -1.27
C ALA A 27 9.28 12.89 -1.89
N GLY A 28 9.47 11.77 -1.19
CA GLY A 28 9.18 10.42 -1.67
C GLY A 28 7.81 10.26 -2.31
N GLY A 29 7.70 9.27 -3.20
CA GLY A 29 6.56 8.97 -4.06
C GLY A 29 5.21 8.90 -3.35
N ALA A 30 4.63 10.06 -3.06
CA ALA A 30 3.22 10.22 -2.85
C ALA A 30 2.57 10.26 -4.22
N ASN A 31 1.78 9.23 -4.53
CA ASN A 31 0.98 9.20 -5.76
C ASN A 31 0.12 10.48 -5.80
N PRO A 32 0.25 11.37 -6.78
CA PRO A 32 -0.51 12.64 -6.83
C PRO A 32 -2.03 12.43 -6.80
N ALA A 33 -2.51 11.20 -7.08
CA ALA A 33 -3.89 10.77 -6.97
C ALA A 33 -4.51 10.91 -5.56
N VAL A 34 -3.72 10.87 -4.47
CA VAL A 34 -4.26 10.98 -3.09
C VAL A 34 -4.40 12.43 -2.63
N ALA A 35 -3.74 13.39 -3.30
CA ALA A 35 -3.64 14.77 -2.84
C ALA A 35 -4.91 15.61 -3.09
N ASN A 36 -5.86 15.15 -3.92
CA ASN A 36 -7.06 15.92 -4.29
C ASN A 36 -8.33 15.10 -4.14
N ALA A 37 -8.61 14.66 -2.90
CA ALA A 37 -9.80 13.85 -2.64
C ALA A 37 -11.13 14.60 -2.77
N ASP A 38 -11.08 15.93 -2.69
CA ASP A 38 -12.26 16.80 -2.65
C ASP A 38 -12.47 17.63 -3.93
N ALA A 39 -11.60 17.47 -4.93
CA ALA A 39 -11.76 18.17 -6.21
C ALA A 39 -12.99 17.61 -6.96
N PRO A 40 -13.83 18.48 -7.57
CA PRO A 40 -14.90 18.03 -8.46
C PRO A 40 -14.35 17.16 -9.58
N LEU A 41 -14.93 15.97 -9.76
CA LEU A 41 -14.55 15.05 -10.83
C LEU A 41 -15.28 15.42 -12.13
N ASP A 42 -14.59 15.28 -13.25
CA ASP A 42 -15.19 15.42 -14.57
C ASP A 42 -16.22 14.29 -14.81
N PRO A 43 -17.50 14.60 -15.10
CA PRO A 43 -18.54 13.59 -15.29
C PRO A 43 -18.24 12.61 -16.43
N ALA A 44 -17.56 13.05 -17.50
CA ALA A 44 -17.21 12.17 -18.61
C ALA A 44 -16.16 11.13 -18.20
N SER A 45 -15.15 11.55 -17.42
CA SER A 45 -14.14 10.68 -16.84
C SER A 45 -14.75 9.65 -15.88
N VAL A 46 -15.68 10.08 -15.02
CA VAL A 46 -16.42 9.18 -14.11
C VAL A 46 -17.20 8.14 -14.91
N ALA A 47 -17.91 8.54 -15.97
CA ALA A 47 -18.65 7.61 -16.82
C ALA A 47 -17.74 6.57 -17.52
N LEU A 48 -16.54 6.97 -17.99
CA LEU A 48 -15.55 6.04 -18.54
C LEU A 48 -15.05 5.07 -17.47
N ALA A 49 -14.75 5.58 -16.27
CA ALA A 49 -14.30 4.76 -15.15
C ALA A 49 -15.33 3.71 -14.71
N HIS A 50 -16.61 4.06 -14.65
CA HIS A 50 -17.68 3.09 -14.38
C HIS A 50 -17.67 1.94 -15.39
N ARG A 51 -17.53 2.25 -16.69
CA ARG A 51 -17.49 1.21 -17.73
C ARG A 51 -16.28 0.28 -17.59
N ILE A 52 -15.12 0.82 -17.21
CA ILE A 52 -13.93 0.02 -16.92
C ILE A 52 -14.20 -0.91 -15.73
N VAL A 53 -14.76 -0.37 -14.64
CA VAL A 53 -15.09 -1.10 -13.42
C VAL A 53 -16.13 -2.19 -13.69
N ASP A 54 -17.15 -1.93 -14.51
CA ASP A 54 -18.15 -2.91 -14.90
C ASP A 54 -17.56 -4.06 -15.72
N LEU A 55 -16.59 -3.77 -16.59
CA LEU A 55 -15.89 -4.81 -17.36
C LEU A 55 -14.93 -5.64 -16.49
N ALA A 56 -14.20 -4.99 -15.59
CA ALA A 56 -13.27 -5.65 -14.67
C ALA A 56 -14.00 -6.45 -13.58
N PHE A 57 -15.14 -5.92 -13.10
CA PHE A 57 -15.95 -6.48 -12.03
C PHE A 57 -17.44 -6.46 -12.42
N PRO A 58 -17.89 -7.46 -13.22
CA PRO A 58 -19.24 -7.50 -13.74
C PRO A 58 -20.31 -7.40 -12.64
N PRO A 59 -21.32 -6.52 -12.77
CA PRO A 59 -22.31 -6.25 -11.73
C PRO A 59 -22.97 -7.50 -11.15
N GLU A 60 -23.30 -8.46 -12.00
CA GLU A 60 -23.92 -9.73 -11.65
C GLU A 60 -22.98 -10.68 -10.88
N LYS A 61 -21.66 -10.53 -11.05
CA LYS A 61 -20.65 -11.33 -10.37
C LYS A 61 -20.17 -10.73 -9.05
N ARG A 62 -20.39 -9.42 -8.80
CA ARG A 62 -19.87 -8.69 -7.62
C ARG A 62 -20.21 -9.36 -6.30
N LYS A 63 -21.47 -9.76 -6.11
CA LYS A 63 -21.93 -10.44 -4.89
C LYS A 63 -21.23 -11.78 -4.67
N ALA A 64 -21.14 -12.60 -5.73
CA ALA A 64 -20.48 -13.89 -5.67
C ALA A 64 -18.97 -13.76 -5.39
N MET A 65 -18.32 -12.75 -5.98
CA MET A 65 -16.92 -12.44 -5.71
C MET A 65 -16.69 -12.10 -4.24
N PHE A 66 -17.48 -11.19 -3.67
CA PHE A 66 -17.37 -10.84 -2.25
C PHE A 66 -17.73 -12.01 -1.32
N ALA A 67 -18.74 -12.81 -1.67
CA ALA A 67 -19.05 -14.03 -0.93
C ALA A 67 -17.85 -14.98 -0.88
N GLY A 68 -17.16 -15.20 -2.01
CA GLY A 68 -15.95 -16.02 -2.04
C GLY A 68 -14.80 -15.50 -1.18
N VAL A 69 -14.65 -14.16 -1.06
CA VAL A 69 -13.68 -13.55 -0.13
C VAL A 69 -14.06 -13.82 1.31
N MET A 70 -15.35 -13.69 1.65
CA MET A 70 -15.85 -13.97 3.00
C MET A 70 -15.71 -15.45 3.36
N ASP A 71 -15.98 -16.36 2.44
CA ASP A 71 -15.78 -17.81 2.64
C ASP A 71 -14.31 -18.13 2.92
N ALA A 72 -13.39 -17.49 2.19
CA ALA A 72 -11.95 -17.66 2.45
C ALA A 72 -11.57 -17.17 3.86
N LEU A 73 -12.13 -16.04 4.31
CA LEU A 73 -11.90 -15.51 5.65
C LEU A 73 -12.47 -16.43 6.75
N VAL A 74 -13.67 -16.97 6.55
CA VAL A 74 -14.28 -17.97 7.44
C VAL A 74 -13.36 -19.18 7.59
N ASN A 75 -12.90 -19.73 6.47
CA ASN A 75 -12.05 -20.92 6.47
C ASN A 75 -10.69 -20.65 7.14
N GLN A 76 -10.11 -19.47 6.92
CA GLN A 76 -8.89 -19.05 7.61
C GLN A 76 -9.11 -18.97 9.13
N MET A 77 -10.22 -18.36 9.58
CA MET A 77 -10.53 -18.25 11.01
C MET A 77 -10.79 -19.61 11.64
N ARG A 78 -11.50 -20.52 10.94
CA ARG A 78 -11.67 -21.92 11.38
C ARG A 78 -10.32 -22.60 11.59
N GLY A 79 -9.38 -22.45 10.65
CA GLY A 79 -8.03 -23.01 10.77
C GLY A 79 -7.28 -22.46 11.98
N ALA A 80 -7.37 -21.15 12.24
CA ALA A 80 -6.76 -20.52 13.41
C ALA A 80 -7.39 -21.03 14.73
N MET A 81 -8.71 -21.17 14.79
CA MET A 81 -9.41 -21.68 15.96
C MET A 81 -9.10 -23.16 16.24
N ALA A 82 -8.96 -23.97 15.19
CA ALA A 82 -8.51 -25.35 15.34
C ALA A 82 -7.10 -25.43 15.95
N ALA A 83 -6.18 -24.55 15.54
CA ALA A 83 -4.84 -24.47 16.13
C ALA A 83 -4.87 -23.99 17.59
N ALA A 84 -5.84 -23.15 17.96
CA ALA A 84 -6.03 -22.64 19.33
C ALA A 84 -6.78 -23.62 20.25
N ASN A 85 -7.30 -24.73 19.73
CA ASN A 85 -7.96 -25.80 20.48
C ASN A 85 -7.13 -27.10 20.42
N PRO A 86 -5.93 -27.12 21.04
CA PRO A 86 -4.99 -28.24 20.92
C PRO A 86 -5.53 -29.55 21.50
N ASP A 87 -6.44 -29.46 22.48
CA ASP A 87 -7.09 -30.60 23.13
C ASP A 87 -8.21 -31.20 22.28
N GLY A 88 -8.59 -30.53 21.17
CA GLY A 88 -9.60 -31.02 20.23
C GLY A 88 -11.00 -31.07 20.80
N ASP A 89 -11.35 -30.17 21.73
CA ASP A 89 -12.70 -30.08 22.30
C ASP A 89 -13.72 -29.84 21.19
N LYS A 90 -14.53 -30.87 20.92
CA LYS A 90 -15.51 -30.86 19.83
C LYS A 90 -16.69 -29.94 20.13
N GLU A 91 -17.09 -29.81 21.39
CA GLU A 91 -18.21 -28.98 21.78
C GLU A 91 -17.84 -27.50 21.62
N LEU A 92 -16.64 -27.13 22.08
CA LEU A 92 -16.08 -25.81 21.84
C LEU A 92 -15.94 -25.51 20.35
N ALA A 93 -15.41 -26.45 19.56
CA ALA A 93 -15.25 -26.29 18.11
C ALA A 93 -16.60 -26.05 17.42
N THR A 94 -17.65 -26.77 17.79
CA THR A 94 -19.01 -26.57 17.27
C THR A 94 -19.57 -25.21 17.67
N ILE A 95 -19.44 -24.78 18.94
CA ILE A 95 -19.92 -23.46 19.39
C ILE A 95 -19.25 -22.33 18.61
N VAL A 96 -17.94 -22.43 18.42
CA VAL A 96 -17.15 -21.45 17.66
C VAL A 96 -17.59 -21.45 16.19
N ASP A 97 -17.69 -22.61 15.54
CA ASP A 97 -18.10 -22.68 14.14
C ASP A 97 -19.48 -22.06 13.90
N HIS A 98 -20.47 -22.38 14.73
CA HIS A 98 -21.80 -21.77 14.65
C HIS A 98 -21.77 -20.26 14.90
N SER A 99 -20.91 -19.79 15.81
CA SER A 99 -20.78 -18.36 16.12
C SER A 99 -20.17 -17.59 14.96
N VAL A 100 -19.13 -18.16 14.35
CA VAL A 100 -18.52 -17.66 13.13
C VAL A 100 -19.55 -17.59 12.02
N GLN A 101 -20.24 -18.70 11.73
CA GLN A 101 -21.23 -18.77 10.66
C GLN A 101 -22.31 -17.69 10.81
N ARG A 102 -22.89 -17.54 12.01
CA ARG A 102 -23.90 -16.50 12.30
C ARG A 102 -23.37 -15.09 12.07
N MET A 103 -22.14 -14.80 12.50
CA MET A 103 -21.53 -13.48 12.31
C MET A 103 -21.47 -13.13 10.81
N PHE A 104 -21.03 -14.06 9.96
CA PHE A 104 -20.95 -13.83 8.52
C PHE A 104 -22.32 -13.72 7.85
N GLU A 105 -23.28 -14.55 8.24
CA GLU A 105 -24.67 -14.45 7.77
C GLU A 105 -25.30 -13.09 8.10
N GLN A 106 -24.98 -12.51 9.26
CA GLN A 106 -25.42 -11.18 9.66
C GLN A 106 -24.71 -10.05 8.90
N MET A 107 -23.44 -10.22 8.56
CA MET A 107 -22.65 -9.22 7.83
C MET A 107 -22.97 -9.19 6.32
N GLN A 108 -23.28 -10.34 5.73
CA GLN A 108 -23.56 -10.47 4.30
C GLN A 108 -24.59 -9.47 3.76
N PRO A 109 -25.78 -9.25 4.36
CA PRO A 109 -26.73 -8.27 3.85
C PRO A 109 -26.19 -6.83 3.92
N ILE A 110 -25.42 -6.49 4.95
CA ILE A 110 -24.80 -5.16 5.11
C ILE A 110 -23.80 -4.93 3.97
N ILE A 111 -22.90 -5.88 3.73
CA ILE A 111 -21.92 -5.80 2.64
C ILE A 111 -22.63 -5.66 1.30
N ASN A 112 -23.62 -6.51 1.04
CA ASN A 112 -24.37 -6.49 -0.21
C ASN A 112 -25.08 -5.16 -0.47
N ALA A 113 -25.58 -4.50 0.59
CA ALA A 113 -26.19 -3.18 0.48
C ALA A 113 -25.20 -2.08 0.12
N HIS A 114 -23.93 -2.21 0.54
CA HIS A 114 -22.86 -1.24 0.28
C HIS A 114 -22.01 -1.53 -0.95
N LEU A 115 -22.21 -2.68 -1.64
CA LEU A 115 -21.47 -2.97 -2.87
C LEU A 115 -21.61 -1.86 -3.91
N PRO A 116 -22.80 -1.30 -4.21
CA PRO A 116 -22.92 -0.20 -5.17
C PRO A 116 -21.99 0.97 -4.83
N ASP A 117 -22.07 1.48 -3.61
CA ASP A 117 -21.23 2.61 -3.14
C ASP A 117 -19.73 2.29 -3.24
N TYR A 118 -19.33 1.04 -2.94
CA TYR A 118 -17.93 0.61 -3.06
C TYR A 118 -17.44 0.67 -4.50
N PHE A 119 -18.21 0.16 -5.46
CA PHE A 119 -17.84 0.18 -6.87
C PHE A 119 -17.91 1.59 -7.47
N ASP A 120 -18.83 2.43 -7.00
CA ASP A 120 -18.90 3.86 -7.36
C ASP A 120 -17.66 4.62 -6.85
N ALA A 121 -17.25 4.38 -5.59
CA ALA A 121 -16.03 4.94 -5.04
C ALA A 121 -14.78 4.49 -5.81
N MET A 122 -14.74 3.23 -6.28
CA MET A 122 -13.65 2.74 -7.12
C MET A 122 -13.63 3.44 -8.48
N ALA A 123 -14.78 3.63 -9.14
CA ALA A 123 -14.85 4.40 -10.39
C ALA A 123 -14.35 5.84 -10.20
N ASN A 124 -14.74 6.49 -9.10
CA ASN A 124 -14.24 7.82 -8.74
C ASN A 124 -12.73 7.85 -8.54
N ALA A 125 -12.16 6.80 -7.93
CA ALA A 125 -10.72 6.67 -7.77
C ALA A 125 -9.99 6.54 -9.13
N TYR A 126 -10.53 5.79 -10.08
CA TYR A 126 -10.01 5.72 -11.45
C TYR A 126 -10.09 7.07 -12.15
N ALA A 127 -11.22 7.77 -12.06
CA ALA A 127 -11.41 9.08 -12.69
C ALA A 127 -10.45 10.15 -12.14
N ARG A 128 -10.01 10.00 -10.89
CA ARG A 128 -9.01 10.87 -10.26
C ARG A 128 -7.57 10.50 -10.62
N ALA A 129 -7.29 9.19 -10.72
CA ALA A 129 -5.95 8.67 -10.90
C ALA A 129 -5.46 8.76 -12.36
N PHE A 130 -6.38 8.75 -13.32
CA PHE A 130 -6.08 8.69 -14.75
C PHE A 130 -6.71 9.87 -15.49
N SER A 131 -5.99 10.38 -16.49
CA SER A 131 -6.50 11.37 -17.43
C SER A 131 -7.63 10.77 -18.31
N PRO A 132 -8.47 11.61 -18.94
CA PRO A 132 -9.52 11.15 -19.84
C PRO A 132 -9.01 10.25 -20.98
N ASP A 133 -7.82 10.55 -21.52
CA ASP A 133 -7.21 9.76 -22.60
C ASP A 133 -6.71 8.40 -22.11
N GLU A 134 -6.14 8.33 -20.90
CA GLU A 134 -5.75 7.07 -20.27
C GLU A 134 -6.97 6.20 -19.95
N LEU A 135 -8.06 6.79 -19.45
CA LEU A 135 -9.31 6.07 -19.22
C LEU A 135 -9.88 5.49 -20.52
N GLN A 136 -9.82 6.22 -21.64
CA GLN A 136 -10.25 5.68 -22.93
C GLN A 136 -9.38 4.50 -23.38
N GLN A 137 -8.06 4.58 -23.19
CA GLN A 137 -7.14 3.48 -23.52
C GLN A 137 -7.37 2.26 -22.64
N LEU A 138 -7.54 2.45 -21.33
CA LEU A 138 -7.88 1.40 -20.38
C LEU A 138 -9.21 0.73 -20.73
N LEU A 139 -10.23 1.53 -21.09
CA LEU A 139 -11.53 1.01 -21.53
C LEU A 139 -11.40 0.19 -22.82
N ALA A 140 -10.63 0.68 -23.81
CA ALA A 140 -10.39 -0.04 -25.05
C ALA A 140 -9.73 -1.40 -24.79
N PHE A 141 -8.72 -1.44 -23.91
CA PHE A 141 -8.08 -2.68 -23.49
C PHE A 141 -9.05 -3.62 -22.75
N ALA A 142 -9.75 -3.10 -21.72
CA ALA A 142 -10.71 -3.86 -20.91
C ALA A 142 -11.85 -4.46 -21.74
N SER A 143 -12.18 -3.85 -22.87
CA SER A 143 -13.23 -4.34 -23.79
C SER A 143 -12.77 -5.53 -24.64
N THR A 144 -11.47 -5.86 -24.67
CA THR A 144 -10.96 -7.03 -25.39
C THR A 144 -11.08 -8.31 -24.55
N GLN A 145 -11.12 -9.47 -25.20
CA GLN A 145 -11.08 -10.77 -24.50
C GLN A 145 -9.83 -10.91 -23.62
N THR A 146 -8.67 -10.45 -24.12
CA THR A 146 -7.42 -10.44 -23.37
C THR A 146 -7.50 -9.54 -22.14
N GLY A 147 -8.11 -8.34 -22.27
CA GLY A 147 -8.27 -7.41 -21.16
C GLY A 147 -9.18 -7.96 -20.06
N GLN A 148 -10.32 -8.54 -20.43
CA GLN A 148 -11.22 -9.19 -19.48
C GLN A 148 -10.51 -10.34 -18.74
N HIS A 149 -9.84 -11.23 -19.48
CA HIS A 149 -9.06 -12.31 -18.89
C HIS A 149 -7.94 -11.78 -17.97
N PHE A 150 -7.29 -10.69 -18.35
CA PHE A 150 -6.28 -10.03 -17.51
C PHE A 150 -6.89 -9.53 -16.19
N PHE A 151 -8.00 -8.81 -16.22
CA PHE A 151 -8.64 -8.30 -14.99
C PHE A 151 -9.10 -9.46 -14.09
N GLU A 152 -9.75 -10.47 -14.65
CA GLU A 152 -10.18 -11.66 -13.91
C GLU A 152 -9.01 -12.40 -13.26
N ARG A 153 -7.87 -12.52 -13.96
CA ARG A 153 -6.71 -13.28 -13.47
C ARG A 153 -5.78 -12.47 -12.56
N SER A 154 -5.67 -11.16 -12.77
CA SER A 154 -4.66 -10.27 -12.14
C SER A 154 -4.62 -10.38 -10.61
N THR A 155 -5.79 -10.44 -9.97
CA THR A 155 -5.91 -10.56 -8.51
C THR A 155 -5.51 -11.94 -7.98
N THR A 156 -5.47 -12.95 -8.85
CA THR A 156 -5.11 -14.34 -8.49
C THR A 156 -3.66 -14.69 -8.78
N LEU A 157 -2.95 -13.90 -9.59
CA LEU A 157 -1.55 -14.16 -9.95
C LEU A 157 -0.63 -14.18 -8.73
N LEU A 158 -0.93 -13.41 -7.69
CA LEU A 158 -0.16 -13.44 -6.43
C LEU A 158 -0.30 -14.77 -5.67
N LYS A 159 -1.30 -15.59 -6.01
CA LYS A 159 -1.53 -16.93 -5.45
C LYS A 159 -0.97 -18.04 -6.35
N ASP A 160 -0.24 -17.68 -7.40
CA ASP A 160 0.41 -18.64 -8.26
C ASP A 160 1.44 -19.48 -7.48
N PRO A 161 1.52 -20.81 -7.69
CA PRO A 161 2.46 -21.68 -6.98
C PRO A 161 3.92 -21.21 -7.07
N ASP A 162 4.35 -20.61 -8.18
CA ASP A 162 5.72 -20.15 -8.34
C ASP A 162 5.99 -18.88 -7.51
N VAL A 163 5.00 -17.99 -7.41
CA VAL A 163 5.07 -16.80 -6.53
C VAL A 163 5.07 -17.23 -5.07
N ILE A 164 4.25 -18.21 -4.70
CA ILE A 164 4.22 -18.78 -3.35
C ILE A 164 5.58 -19.42 -3.03
N ALA A 165 6.13 -20.23 -3.93
CA ALA A 165 7.42 -20.88 -3.73
C ALA A 165 8.57 -19.86 -3.61
N ALA A 166 8.53 -18.77 -4.38
CA ALA A 166 9.49 -17.67 -4.26
C ALA A 166 9.39 -16.98 -2.89
N ASN A 167 8.17 -16.67 -2.43
CA ASN A 167 7.96 -16.12 -1.09
C ASN A 167 8.43 -17.07 0.02
N GLN A 168 8.17 -18.37 -0.10
CA GLN A 168 8.62 -19.37 0.87
C GLN A 168 10.15 -19.43 0.98
N ARG A 169 10.86 -19.36 -0.15
CA ARG A 169 12.34 -19.30 -0.15
C ARG A 169 12.84 -18.05 0.56
N MET A 170 12.29 -16.89 0.22
CA MET A 170 12.63 -15.60 0.86
C MET A 170 12.38 -15.64 2.37
N THR A 171 11.21 -16.12 2.80
CA THR A 171 10.89 -16.27 4.24
C THR A 171 11.86 -17.25 4.92
N GLY A 172 12.21 -18.36 4.27
CA GLY A 172 13.17 -19.33 4.80
C GLY A 172 14.56 -18.73 5.02
N GLU A 173 15.05 -17.93 4.07
CA GLU A 173 16.33 -17.22 4.21
C GLU A 173 16.29 -16.19 5.34
N LEU A 174 15.24 -15.38 5.44
CA LEU A 174 15.07 -14.42 6.53
C LEU A 174 15.07 -15.09 7.90
N LEU A 175 14.36 -16.22 8.06
CA LEU A 175 14.30 -16.95 9.33
C LEU A 175 15.66 -17.52 9.76
N LYS A 176 16.54 -17.82 8.82
CA LYS A 176 17.90 -18.31 9.11
C LYS A 176 18.75 -17.25 9.82
N ASP A 177 18.54 -15.98 9.48
CA ASP A 177 19.32 -14.85 10.01
C ASP A 177 18.68 -14.20 11.25
N MET A 178 17.41 -14.53 11.56
CA MET A 178 16.68 -14.02 12.74
C MET A 178 17.42 -14.17 14.07
N PRO A 179 18.11 -15.29 14.37
CA PRO A 179 18.87 -15.43 15.62
C PRO A 179 19.99 -14.38 15.73
N GLN A 180 20.69 -14.10 14.63
CA GLN A 180 21.75 -13.10 14.59
C GLN A 180 21.19 -11.70 14.80
N LEU A 181 20.13 -11.34 14.06
CA LEU A 181 19.45 -10.05 14.23
C LEU A 181 18.95 -9.84 15.66
N THR A 182 18.46 -10.91 16.31
CA THR A 182 18.03 -10.86 17.72
C THR A 182 19.21 -10.65 18.68
N ALA A 183 20.37 -11.25 18.39
CA ALA A 183 21.58 -11.06 19.19
C ALA A 183 22.13 -9.64 19.07
N GLU A 184 22.19 -9.11 17.85
CA GLU A 184 22.60 -7.72 17.57
C GLU A 184 21.69 -6.72 18.27
N MET A 185 20.37 -6.90 18.17
CA MET A 185 19.40 -6.05 18.88
C MET A 185 19.61 -6.07 20.41
N LYS A 186 19.88 -7.24 21.00
CA LYS A 186 20.16 -7.35 22.44
C LYS A 186 21.44 -6.60 22.84
N ALA A 187 22.48 -6.68 22.01
CA ALA A 187 23.73 -5.98 22.23
C ALA A 187 23.54 -4.46 22.18
N ASP A 188 22.79 -3.97 21.19
CA ASP A 188 22.47 -2.54 21.05
C ASP A 188 21.71 -1.99 22.25
N VAL A 189 20.71 -2.73 22.75
CA VAL A 189 19.95 -2.36 23.95
C VAL A 189 20.86 -2.32 25.18
N ALA A 190 21.73 -3.31 25.36
CA ALA A 190 22.68 -3.32 26.48
C ALA A 190 23.63 -2.12 26.44
N ALA A 191 24.20 -1.82 25.27
CA ALA A 191 25.08 -0.67 25.07
C ALA A 191 24.37 0.66 25.34
N TYR A 192 23.10 0.80 24.92
CA TYR A 192 22.28 1.97 25.21
C TYR A 192 22.04 2.16 26.72
N VAL A 193 21.64 1.09 27.43
CA VAL A 193 21.39 1.12 28.88
C VAL A 193 22.67 1.50 29.63
N GLU A 194 23.81 0.89 29.29
CA GLU A 194 25.09 1.20 29.91
C GLU A 194 25.49 2.67 29.71
N LYS A 195 25.36 3.18 28.48
CA LYS A 195 25.63 4.59 28.16
C LYS A 195 24.73 5.54 28.97
N LYS A 196 23.46 5.19 29.13
CA LYS A 196 22.49 6.00 29.89
C LYS A 196 22.81 5.99 31.39
N MET A 197 23.18 4.84 31.95
CA MET A 197 23.62 4.72 33.36
C MET A 197 24.87 5.58 33.62
N LYS A 198 25.91 5.46 32.77
CA LYS A 198 27.14 6.26 32.89
C LYS A 198 26.88 7.77 32.82
N ARG A 199 25.94 8.21 31.96
CA ARG A 199 25.53 9.61 31.88
C ARG A 199 24.83 10.08 33.16
N SER A 200 23.89 9.28 33.69
CA SER A 200 23.20 9.60 34.94
C SER A 200 24.16 9.70 36.14
N GLU A 201 25.16 8.81 36.22
CA GLU A 201 26.18 8.85 37.28
C GLU A 201 27.14 10.05 37.15
N ALA A 202 27.43 10.49 35.93
CA ALA A 202 28.23 11.69 35.69
C ALA A 202 27.45 12.95 36.11
N ASP A 203 26.17 13.03 35.76
CA ASP A 203 25.29 14.15 36.12
C ASP A 203 25.10 14.25 37.65
N GLN A 204 24.93 13.12 38.33
CA GLN A 204 24.80 13.07 39.80
C GLN A 204 26.09 13.43 40.56
N ARG A 205 27.27 13.13 39.98
CA ARG A 205 28.57 13.54 40.54
C ARG A 205 28.82 15.04 40.34
N GLY A 206 28.43 15.58 39.19
CA GLY A 206 28.51 17.02 38.91
C GLY A 206 27.61 17.87 39.82
N ALA A 207 26.46 17.35 40.25
CA ALA A 207 25.57 18.03 41.20
C ALA A 207 26.12 18.05 42.64
N ARG A 208 26.78 16.97 43.09
CA ARG A 208 27.34 16.87 44.45
C ARG A 208 28.57 17.74 44.70
N ASN A 209 29.38 18.03 43.68
CA ASN A 209 30.56 18.90 43.80
C ASN A 209 30.24 20.41 43.74
N LYS A 210 28.98 20.79 43.54
CA LYS A 210 28.52 22.20 43.46
C LYS A 210 27.82 22.71 44.73
N THR A 211 27.76 21.90 45.78
CA THR A 211 27.21 22.28 47.10
C THR A 211 28.35 22.35 48.11
#